data_AF-A0A2T9Z6B9-F1
#
_entry.id   AF-A0A2T9Z6B9-F1
#
_cell.length_a   1.000
_cell.length_b   1.000
_cell.length_c   1.000
_cell.angle_alpha   90.00
_cell.angle_beta   90.00
_cell.angle_gamma   90.00
#
_symmetry.space_group_name_H-M   'P 1'
#
loop_
_entity.id
_entity.type
_entity.pdbx_description
1 polymer ?
#
loop_
_entity_poly.entity_id
_entity_poly.type
_entity_poly.pdbx_seq_one_letter_code
_entity_poly.pdbx_strand_id
1 'polypeptide(L)'
;MDTENTPLILLLNKIINDYNETLRSLLGSFDTIGTSGSDFLTVSKQRKQLVQNIILIDELLTKLYTKIHEHQNLQERIRKTRLNFVKCDQIKVSLATKFYDSKKQLERVLLDSEETSKTAKVYTKFDMDIDELINYSQRISSFTAAPPGYVLEKSILPAEPPYPIELVMRAGILNQYKTQKTQLAEQKTENEIDTEYLSFIEDNNTFDIEADEFLLDLDLNPDLE
;
A
#
# COMPACT_ATOMS: atom_id res chain seq x y z
N MET A 1 -7.76 35.60 4.95
CA MET A 1 -7.51 36.55 3.84
C MET A 1 -8.45 37.70 4.09
N ASP A 2 -7.96 38.70 4.81
CA ASP A 2 -8.78 39.78 5.36
C ASP A 2 -9.30 40.65 4.22
N THR A 3 -10.58 40.49 3.91
CA THR A 3 -11.26 41.17 2.81
C THR A 3 -11.41 42.68 3.06
N GLU A 4 -11.16 43.14 4.28
CA GLU A 4 -11.45 44.51 4.72
C GLU A 4 -10.33 45.52 4.44
N ASN A 5 -9.10 45.06 4.16
CA ASN A 5 -7.91 45.92 4.00
C ASN A 5 -7.33 45.95 2.59
N THR A 6 -8.16 45.84 1.55
CA THR A 6 -7.66 46.09 0.19
C THR A 6 -7.53 47.60 -0.08
N PRO A 7 -6.44 48.06 -0.71
CA PRO A 7 -6.18 49.49 -0.94
C PRO A 7 -7.28 50.18 -1.75
N LEU A 8 -7.99 49.42 -2.60
CA LEU A 8 -9.16 49.90 -3.35
C LEU A 8 -10.38 50.19 -2.47
N ILE A 9 -10.62 49.40 -1.43
CA ILE A 9 -11.74 49.60 -0.50
C ILE A 9 -11.48 50.85 0.37
N LEU A 10 -10.24 51.05 0.82
CA LEU A 10 -9.85 52.26 1.55
C LEU A 10 -10.03 53.52 0.69
N LEU A 11 -9.68 53.44 -0.60
CA LEU A 11 -9.82 54.55 -1.54
C LEU A 11 -11.29 54.83 -1.86
N LEU A 12 -12.13 53.80 -2.01
CA LEU A 12 -13.57 53.93 -2.17
C LEU A 12 -14.19 54.61 -0.94
N ASN A 13 -13.89 54.14 0.27
CA ASN A 13 -14.42 54.71 1.50
C ASN A 13 -14.01 56.17 1.69
N LYS A 14 -12.79 56.53 1.29
CA LYS A 14 -12.32 57.93 1.30
C LYS A 14 -13.16 58.79 0.34
N ILE A 15 -13.36 58.35 -0.90
CA ILE A 15 -14.15 59.11 -1.89
C ILE A 15 -15.62 59.23 -1.47
N ILE A 16 -16.20 58.20 -0.85
CA ILE A 16 -17.57 58.25 -0.32
C ILE A 16 -17.66 59.25 0.84
N ASN A 17 -16.66 59.31 1.72
CA ASN A 17 -16.62 60.30 2.79
C ASN A 17 -16.48 61.73 2.23
N ASP A 18 -15.60 61.94 1.25
CA ASP A 18 -15.42 63.24 0.58
C ASP A 18 -16.72 63.67 -0.15
N TYR A 19 -17.45 62.72 -0.75
CA TYR A 19 -18.77 62.96 -1.35
C TYR A 19 -19.81 63.38 -0.30
N ASN A 20 -19.85 62.69 0.84
CA ASN A 20 -20.78 63.00 1.93
C ASN A 20 -20.48 64.35 2.58
N GLU A 21 -19.20 64.71 2.75
CA GLU A 21 -18.81 66.03 3.26
C GLU A 21 -19.16 67.15 2.28
N THR A 22 -18.91 66.96 0.99
CA THR A 22 -19.28 67.95 -0.04
C THR A 22 -20.80 68.12 -0.18
N LEU A 23 -21.57 67.04 -0.04
CA LEU A 23 -23.04 67.10 0.03
C LEU A 23 -23.54 67.80 1.30
N ARG A 24 -22.96 67.52 2.46
CA ARG A 24 -23.32 68.21 3.71
C ARG A 24 -23.02 69.70 3.62
N SER A 25 -21.88 70.07 3.03
CA SER A 25 -21.50 71.46 2.77
C SER A 25 -22.47 72.15 1.80
N LEU A 26 -22.87 71.46 0.73
CA LEU A 26 -23.87 71.95 -0.21
C LEU A 26 -25.22 72.19 0.47
N LEU A 27 -25.73 71.21 1.22
CA LEU A 27 -27.01 71.33 1.93
C LEU A 27 -26.96 72.45 2.99
N GLY A 28 -25.87 72.54 3.77
CA GLY A 28 -25.67 73.63 4.73
C GLY A 28 -25.60 75.01 4.06
N SER A 29 -25.11 75.11 2.83
CA SER A 29 -25.10 76.36 2.06
C SER A 29 -26.49 76.81 1.59
N PHE A 30 -27.50 75.93 1.59
CA PHE A 30 -28.89 76.29 1.32
C PHE A 30 -29.61 76.78 2.58
N ASP A 31 -29.22 76.33 3.78
CA ASP A 31 -29.80 76.81 5.04
C ASP A 31 -29.44 78.26 5.36
N THR A 32 -28.33 78.79 4.80
CA THR A 32 -27.85 80.17 5.01
C THR A 32 -28.53 81.23 4.13
N ILE A 33 -29.59 80.89 3.38
CA ILE A 33 -30.27 81.79 2.43
C ILE A 33 -30.93 83.03 3.10
N GLY A 34 -31.05 83.05 4.42
CA GLY A 34 -31.73 84.12 5.17
C GLY A 34 -30.97 85.44 5.39
N THR A 35 -29.69 85.58 5.02
CA THR A 35 -28.89 86.75 5.41
C THR A 35 -28.30 87.52 4.22
N SER A 36 -28.78 88.76 4.04
CA SER A 36 -28.12 89.90 3.38
C SER A 36 -27.83 89.85 1.86
N GLY A 37 -28.35 90.83 1.11
CA GLY A 37 -28.29 90.91 -0.36
C GLY A 37 -26.89 91.04 -1.01
N SER A 38 -25.83 91.35 -0.26
CA SER A 38 -24.43 91.36 -0.76
C SER A 38 -23.78 89.97 -0.75
N ASP A 39 -24.24 89.07 0.11
CA ASP A 39 -23.70 87.71 0.27
C ASP A 39 -24.31 86.73 -0.75
N PHE A 40 -25.36 87.12 -1.45
CA PHE A 40 -26.04 86.25 -2.41
C PHE A 40 -25.16 85.84 -3.61
N LEU A 41 -24.33 86.76 -4.11
CA LEU A 41 -23.42 86.51 -5.26
C LEU A 41 -22.24 85.61 -4.88
N THR A 42 -21.70 85.76 -3.67
CA THR A 42 -20.60 84.93 -3.15
C THR A 42 -21.09 83.53 -2.81
N VAL A 43 -22.25 83.41 -2.16
CA VAL A 43 -22.92 82.14 -1.86
C VAL A 43 -23.36 81.42 -3.15
N SER A 44 -23.76 82.15 -4.19
CA SER A 44 -24.07 81.58 -5.52
C SER A 44 -22.82 80.98 -6.20
N LYS A 45 -21.68 81.69 -6.17
CA LYS A 45 -20.40 81.18 -6.70
C LYS A 45 -19.91 79.95 -5.94
N GLN A 46 -19.99 79.96 -4.61
CA GLN A 46 -19.62 78.81 -3.76
C GLN A 46 -20.50 77.58 -4.05
N ARG A 47 -21.82 77.75 -4.18
CA ARG A 47 -22.73 76.67 -4.58
C ARG A 47 -22.38 76.08 -5.94
N LYS A 48 -22.06 76.93 -6.92
CA LYS A 48 -21.64 76.46 -8.25
C LYS A 48 -20.34 75.65 -8.19
N GLN A 49 -19.38 76.06 -7.36
CA GLN A 49 -18.14 75.30 -7.13
C GLN A 49 -18.40 73.97 -6.42
N LEU A 50 -19.27 73.93 -5.41
CA LEU A 50 -19.64 72.69 -4.72
C LEU A 50 -20.32 71.69 -5.66
N VAL A 51 -21.23 72.15 -6.52
CA VAL A 51 -21.86 71.30 -7.55
C VAL A 51 -20.82 70.78 -8.55
N GLN A 52 -19.86 71.61 -8.99
CA GLN A 52 -18.76 71.15 -9.85
C GLN A 52 -17.90 70.10 -9.16
N ASN A 53 -17.60 70.25 -7.86
CA ASN A 53 -16.86 69.26 -7.10
C ASN A 53 -17.61 67.94 -6.98
N ILE A 54 -18.94 67.97 -6.76
CA ILE A 54 -19.79 66.77 -6.73
C ILE A 54 -19.73 66.04 -8.08
N ILE A 55 -19.81 66.75 -9.21
CA ILE A 55 -19.71 66.14 -10.55
C ILE A 55 -18.35 65.48 -10.75
N LEU A 56 -17.26 66.12 -10.33
CA LEU A 56 -15.91 65.56 -10.44
C LEU A 56 -15.74 64.30 -9.55
N ILE A 57 -16.32 64.31 -8.35
CA ILE A 57 -16.30 63.15 -7.45
C ILE A 57 -17.11 62.00 -8.06
N ASP A 58 -18.26 62.28 -8.67
CA ASP A 58 -19.11 61.28 -9.32
C ASP A 58 -18.42 60.64 -10.55
N GLU A 59 -17.73 61.44 -11.36
CA GLU A 59 -16.89 60.92 -12.45
C GLU A 59 -15.76 60.02 -11.93
N LEU A 60 -15.13 60.39 -10.80
CA LEU A 60 -14.08 59.57 -10.17
C LEU A 60 -14.66 58.27 -9.62
N LEU A 61 -15.84 58.31 -9.00
CA LEU A 61 -16.51 57.15 -8.44
C LEU A 61 -16.90 56.17 -9.55
N THR A 62 -17.40 56.68 -10.67
CA THR A 62 -17.70 55.89 -11.87
C THR A 62 -16.45 55.21 -12.42
N LYS A 63 -15.32 55.94 -12.55
CA LYS A 63 -14.03 55.37 -13.01
C LYS A 63 -13.46 54.35 -12.04
N LEU A 64 -13.69 54.52 -10.74
CA LEU A 64 -13.23 53.59 -9.73
C LEU A 64 -14.07 52.32 -9.75
N TYR A 65 -15.39 52.45 -9.90
CA TYR A 65 -16.31 51.33 -10.02
C TYR A 65 -15.98 50.43 -11.21
N THR A 66 -15.71 51.01 -12.39
CA THR A 66 -15.32 50.22 -13.58
C THR A 66 -14.03 49.44 -13.32
N LYS A 67 -13.02 50.06 -12.68
CA LYS A 67 -11.78 49.39 -12.30
C LYS A 67 -12.00 48.26 -11.29
N ILE A 68 -12.85 48.47 -10.27
CA ILE A 68 -13.19 47.41 -9.31
C ILE A 68 -13.82 46.22 -10.04
N HIS A 69 -14.76 46.50 -10.94
CA HIS A 69 -15.43 45.46 -11.71
C HIS A 69 -14.45 44.68 -12.61
N GLU A 70 -13.51 45.37 -13.26
CA GLU A 70 -12.42 44.73 -14.01
C GLU A 70 -11.54 43.85 -13.11
N HIS A 71 -11.17 44.34 -11.93
CA HIS A 71 -10.39 43.56 -10.94
C HIS A 71 -11.14 42.31 -10.46
N GLN A 72 -12.44 42.41 -10.19
CA GLN A 72 -13.27 41.27 -9.79
C GLN A 72 -13.34 40.22 -10.89
N ASN A 73 -13.52 40.64 -12.15
CA ASN A 73 -13.50 39.73 -13.30
C ASN A 73 -12.15 39.03 -13.46
N LEU A 74 -11.06 39.77 -13.27
CA LEU A 74 -9.70 39.23 -13.32
C LEU A 74 -9.48 38.24 -12.16
N GLN A 75 -9.95 38.55 -10.95
CA GLN A 75 -9.86 37.68 -9.79
C GLN A 75 -10.63 36.37 -9.98
N GLU A 76 -11.83 36.42 -10.58
CA GLU A 76 -12.56 35.20 -10.96
C GLU A 76 -11.81 34.37 -11.99
N ARG A 77 -11.16 35.00 -12.98
CA ARG A 77 -10.29 34.31 -13.94
C ARG A 77 -9.11 33.65 -13.24
N ILE A 78 -8.41 34.36 -12.35
CA ILE A 78 -7.31 33.81 -11.54
C ILE A 78 -7.80 32.60 -10.73
N ARG A 79 -8.95 32.72 -10.08
CA ARG A 79 -9.53 31.64 -9.27
C ARG A 79 -9.81 30.40 -10.12
N LYS A 80 -10.41 30.57 -11.31
CA LYS A 80 -10.65 29.47 -12.26
C LYS A 80 -9.33 28.82 -12.71
N THR A 81 -8.32 29.62 -13.05
CA THR A 81 -7.01 29.10 -13.45
C THR A 81 -6.32 28.34 -12.32
N ARG A 82 -6.36 28.85 -11.09
CA ARG A 82 -5.83 28.14 -9.91
C ARG A 82 -6.53 26.79 -9.69
N LEU A 83 -7.84 26.75 -9.84
CA LEU A 83 -8.61 25.51 -9.72
C LEU A 83 -8.24 24.50 -10.81
N ASN A 84 -7.99 24.97 -12.04
CA ASN A 84 -7.51 24.11 -13.12
C ASN A 84 -6.08 23.60 -12.85
N PHE A 85 -5.21 24.43 -12.30
CA PHE A 85 -3.85 24.04 -11.92
C PHE A 85 -3.87 22.90 -10.89
N VAL A 86 -4.69 23.03 -9.85
CA VAL A 86 -4.88 21.96 -8.84
C VAL A 86 -5.37 20.67 -9.48
N LYS A 87 -6.33 20.73 -10.42
CA LYS A 87 -6.80 19.55 -11.17
C LYS A 87 -5.68 18.90 -11.99
N CYS A 88 -4.88 19.70 -12.69
CA CYS A 88 -3.74 19.19 -13.45
C CYS A 88 -2.73 18.47 -12.55
N ASP A 89 -2.45 19.02 -11.36
CA ASP A 89 -1.53 18.40 -10.42
C ASP A 89 -2.09 17.10 -9.83
N GLN A 90 -3.39 17.04 -9.54
CA GLN A 90 -4.06 15.78 -9.16
C GLN A 90 -3.92 14.72 -10.25
N ILE A 91 -4.10 15.09 -11.52
CA ILE A 91 -3.93 14.18 -12.66
C ILE A 91 -2.48 13.69 -12.73
N LYS A 92 -1.49 14.59 -12.63
CA LYS A 92 -0.07 14.22 -12.63
C LYS A 92 0.27 13.22 -11.52
N VAL A 93 -0.20 13.48 -10.30
CA VAL A 93 0.01 12.56 -9.17
C VAL A 93 -0.63 11.21 -9.47
N SER A 94 -1.89 11.19 -9.93
CA SER A 94 -2.58 9.93 -10.27
C SER A 94 -1.90 9.13 -11.39
N LEU A 95 -1.28 9.84 -12.34
CA LEU A 95 -0.53 9.24 -13.44
C LEU A 95 0.78 8.63 -12.89
N ALA A 96 1.51 9.37 -12.07
CA ALA A 96 2.74 8.90 -11.45
C ALA A 96 2.52 7.68 -10.56
N THR A 97 1.44 7.65 -9.77
CA THR A 97 1.09 6.48 -8.96
C THR A 97 0.76 5.27 -9.83
N LYS A 98 -0.03 5.45 -10.89
CA LYS A 98 -0.33 4.37 -11.83
C LYS A 98 0.93 3.81 -12.51
N PHE A 99 1.86 4.67 -12.93
CA PHE A 99 3.12 4.21 -13.51
C PHE A 99 3.96 3.43 -12.50
N TYR A 100 4.02 3.88 -11.25
CA TYR A 100 4.73 3.17 -10.19
C TYR A 100 4.11 1.80 -9.91
N ASP A 101 2.78 1.73 -9.81
CA ASP A 101 2.06 0.48 -9.58
C ASP A 101 2.24 -0.50 -10.75
N SER A 102 2.14 -0.04 -11.99
CA SER A 102 2.37 -0.86 -13.18
C SER A 102 3.82 -1.36 -13.25
N LYS A 103 4.81 -0.51 -12.90
CA LYS A 103 6.21 -0.92 -12.81
C LYS A 103 6.38 -2.04 -11.78
N LYS A 104 5.82 -1.87 -10.58
CA LYS A 104 5.89 -2.87 -9.51
C LYS A 104 5.22 -4.19 -9.89
N GLN A 105 4.09 -4.14 -10.60
CA GLN A 105 3.44 -5.33 -11.13
C GLN A 105 4.31 -6.05 -12.16
N LEU A 106 4.95 -5.30 -13.06
CA LEU A 106 5.84 -5.86 -14.07
C LEU A 106 7.08 -6.52 -13.43
N GLU A 107 7.66 -5.90 -12.41
CA GLU A 107 8.80 -6.47 -11.67
C GLU A 107 8.44 -7.81 -11.00
N ARG A 108 7.23 -7.92 -10.41
CA ARG A 108 6.75 -9.20 -9.86
C ARG A 108 6.58 -10.26 -10.94
N VAL A 109 5.91 -9.93 -12.04
CA VAL A 109 5.70 -10.87 -13.15
C VAL A 109 7.03 -11.33 -13.75
N LEU A 110 8.03 -10.44 -13.80
CA LEU A 110 9.36 -10.78 -14.27
C LEU A 110 10.05 -11.78 -13.32
N LEU A 111 9.99 -11.54 -12.01
CA LEU A 111 10.52 -12.48 -11.01
C LEU A 111 9.82 -13.85 -11.09
N ASP A 112 8.49 -13.88 -11.13
CA ASP A 112 7.72 -15.12 -11.27
C ASP A 112 8.08 -15.87 -12.56
N SER A 113 8.25 -15.13 -13.66
CA SER A 113 8.69 -15.69 -14.96
C SER A 113 10.10 -16.26 -14.91
N GLU A 114 11.03 -15.60 -14.20
CA GLU A 114 12.38 -16.12 -14.01
C GLU A 114 12.40 -17.39 -13.16
N GLU A 115 11.61 -17.43 -12.08
CA GLU A 115 11.48 -18.61 -11.23
C GLU A 115 10.88 -19.79 -11.99
N THR A 116 9.78 -19.57 -12.70
CA THR A 116 9.17 -20.60 -13.56
C THR A 116 10.10 -21.05 -14.68
N SER A 117 10.91 -20.16 -15.25
CA SER A 117 11.93 -20.53 -16.23
C SER A 117 13.03 -21.40 -15.60
N LYS A 118 13.48 -21.07 -14.37
CA LYS A 118 14.48 -21.86 -13.64
C LYS A 118 13.93 -23.25 -13.32
N THR A 119 12.72 -23.38 -12.80
CA THR A 119 12.11 -24.68 -12.50
C THR A 119 11.88 -25.48 -13.78
N ALA A 120 11.36 -24.87 -14.85
CA ALA A 120 11.23 -25.53 -16.15
C ALA A 120 12.57 -26.08 -16.66
N LYS A 121 13.66 -25.31 -16.56
CA LYS A 121 15.01 -25.80 -16.92
C LYS A 121 15.46 -26.99 -16.09
N VAL A 122 15.11 -27.03 -14.80
CA VAL A 122 15.39 -28.19 -13.93
C VAL A 122 14.60 -29.40 -14.42
N TYR A 123 13.30 -29.25 -14.68
CA TYR A 123 12.47 -30.36 -15.19
C TYR A 123 12.93 -30.87 -16.55
N THR A 124 13.35 -29.99 -17.47
CA THR A 124 13.87 -30.40 -18.78
C THR A 124 15.22 -31.14 -18.73
N LYS A 125 15.95 -31.06 -17.60
CA LYS A 125 17.20 -31.81 -17.42
C LYS A 125 16.96 -33.25 -16.97
N PHE A 126 15.78 -33.54 -16.42
CA PHE A 126 15.40 -34.89 -16.05
C PHE A 126 14.65 -35.52 -17.23
N ASP A 127 15.34 -36.36 -17.99
CA ASP A 127 14.67 -37.29 -18.91
C ASP A 127 13.97 -38.36 -18.06
N MET A 128 12.68 -38.14 -17.80
CA MET A 128 11.84 -39.09 -17.06
C MET A 128 11.24 -40.10 -18.04
N ASP A 129 11.42 -41.39 -17.76
CA ASP A 129 10.76 -42.44 -18.51
C ASP A 129 9.25 -42.44 -18.18
N ILE A 130 8.44 -42.20 -19.22
CA ILE A 130 6.98 -42.07 -19.11
C ILE A 130 6.37 -43.39 -18.64
N ASP A 131 6.95 -44.52 -19.06
CA ASP A 131 6.45 -45.85 -18.71
C ASP A 131 6.67 -46.14 -17.22
N GLU A 132 7.82 -45.75 -16.66
CA GLU A 132 8.09 -45.86 -15.22
C GLU A 132 7.16 -44.97 -14.40
N LEU A 133 6.90 -43.74 -14.86
CA LEU A 133 5.99 -42.81 -14.18
C LEU A 133 4.55 -43.34 -14.17
N ILE A 134 4.07 -43.89 -15.29
CA ILE A 134 2.73 -44.50 -15.37
C ILE A 134 2.63 -45.68 -14.41
N ASN A 135 3.62 -46.58 -14.42
CA ASN A 135 3.64 -47.73 -13.52
C ASN A 135 3.70 -47.32 -12.04
N TYR A 136 4.51 -46.32 -11.70
CA TYR A 136 4.61 -45.79 -10.34
C TYR A 136 3.30 -45.11 -9.90
N SER A 137 2.67 -44.33 -10.76
CA SER A 137 1.39 -43.68 -10.47
C SER A 137 0.26 -44.69 -10.26
N GLN A 138 0.20 -45.77 -11.04
CA GLN A 138 -0.73 -46.89 -10.83
C GLN A 138 -0.50 -47.57 -9.48
N ARG A 139 0.76 -47.76 -9.07
CA ARG A 139 1.11 -48.33 -7.76
C ARG A 139 0.73 -47.42 -6.60
N ILE A 140 0.87 -46.11 -6.73
CA ILE A 140 0.46 -45.17 -5.66
C ILE A 140 -1.05 -45.01 -5.57
N SER A 141 -1.75 -45.05 -6.70
CA SER A 141 -3.20 -44.85 -6.78
C SER A 141 -3.98 -45.79 -5.84
N SER A 142 -3.54 -47.04 -5.67
CA SER A 142 -4.17 -47.99 -4.74
C SER A 142 -4.09 -47.56 -3.27
N PHE A 143 -3.08 -46.77 -2.89
CA PHE A 143 -2.85 -46.31 -1.52
C PHE A 143 -3.41 -44.89 -1.26
N THR A 144 -3.68 -44.12 -2.31
CA THR A 144 -4.11 -42.71 -2.20
C THR A 144 -5.53 -42.45 -2.69
N ALA A 145 -6.11 -43.31 -3.53
CA ALA A 145 -7.47 -43.16 -4.03
C ALA A 145 -8.47 -44.01 -3.24
N ALA A 146 -9.61 -43.41 -2.89
CA ALA A 146 -10.76 -44.18 -2.42
C ALA A 146 -11.30 -45.04 -3.58
N PRO A 147 -11.59 -46.34 -3.37
CA PRO A 147 -12.10 -47.21 -4.43
C PRO A 147 -13.36 -46.63 -5.10
N PRO A 148 -13.57 -46.88 -6.41
CA PRO A 148 -14.75 -46.39 -7.11
C PRO A 148 -16.02 -46.96 -6.45
N GLY A 149 -16.90 -46.07 -5.96
CA GLY A 149 -18.12 -46.44 -5.22
C GLY A 149 -17.97 -46.53 -3.70
N TYR A 150 -16.87 -46.03 -3.13
CA TYR A 150 -16.66 -46.00 -1.69
C TYR A 150 -17.72 -45.14 -0.97
N VAL A 151 -18.58 -45.79 -0.19
CA VAL A 151 -19.55 -45.17 0.72
C VAL A 151 -19.11 -45.46 2.15
N LEU A 152 -18.77 -44.41 2.89
CA LEU A 152 -18.19 -44.48 4.25
C LEU A 152 -19.01 -45.36 5.22
N GLU A 153 -20.32 -45.48 4.98
CA GLU A 153 -21.28 -46.20 5.85
C GLU A 153 -21.47 -47.70 5.53
N LYS A 154 -21.01 -48.19 4.37
CA LYS A 154 -21.23 -49.59 3.92
C LYS A 154 -19.95 -50.36 3.59
N SER A 155 -18.78 -49.78 3.82
CA SER A 155 -17.51 -50.43 3.50
C SER A 155 -17.18 -51.53 4.51
N ILE A 156 -17.52 -52.77 4.17
CA ILE A 156 -17.12 -53.97 4.92
C ILE A 156 -15.62 -54.24 4.75
N LEU A 157 -15.01 -53.70 3.68
CA LEU A 157 -13.57 -53.77 3.44
C LEU A 157 -12.91 -52.50 3.98
N PRO A 158 -11.95 -52.60 4.92
CA PRO A 158 -11.15 -51.46 5.30
C PRO A 158 -10.30 -51.04 4.10
N ALA A 159 -10.34 -49.75 3.74
CA ALA A 159 -9.37 -49.20 2.79
C ALA A 159 -7.97 -49.45 3.35
N GLU A 160 -7.03 -49.89 2.49
CA GLU A 160 -5.64 -50.02 2.93
C GLU A 160 -5.17 -48.66 3.47
N PRO A 161 -4.60 -48.61 4.69
CA PRO A 161 -4.25 -47.35 5.30
C PRO A 161 -3.12 -46.67 4.52
N PRO A 162 -3.08 -45.33 4.51
CA PRO A 162 -2.08 -44.57 3.77
C PRO A 162 -0.65 -44.71 4.33
N TYR A 163 -0.48 -45.50 5.40
CA TYR A 163 0.78 -45.76 6.07
C TYR A 163 0.96 -47.27 6.32
N PRO A 164 2.20 -47.78 6.40
CA PRO A 164 2.47 -49.18 6.71
C PRO A 164 1.85 -49.61 8.04
N ILE A 165 1.12 -50.73 8.05
CA ILE A 165 0.51 -51.29 9.26
C ILE A 165 1.58 -52.00 10.10
N GLU A 166 1.48 -51.91 11.44
CA GLU A 166 2.35 -52.60 12.40
C GLU A 166 2.58 -54.08 12.09
N LEU A 167 1.56 -54.80 11.63
CA LEU A 167 1.69 -56.21 11.24
C LEU A 167 2.63 -56.39 10.04
N VAL A 168 2.54 -55.50 9.04
CA VAL A 168 3.43 -55.48 7.87
C VAL A 168 4.83 -55.05 8.27
N MET A 169 4.96 -54.07 9.17
CA MET A 169 6.25 -53.65 9.71
C MET A 169 6.93 -54.77 10.50
N ARG A 170 6.19 -55.49 11.35
CA ARG A 170 6.67 -56.64 12.13
C ARG A 170 7.07 -57.82 11.25
N ALA A 171 6.28 -58.11 10.21
CA ALA A 171 6.58 -59.14 9.23
C ALA A 171 7.71 -58.73 8.26
N GLY A 172 8.05 -57.45 8.22
CA GLY A 172 9.05 -56.89 7.31
C GLY A 172 10.45 -57.44 7.53
N ILE A 173 11.20 -57.46 6.44
CA ILE A 173 12.57 -57.98 6.35
C ILE A 173 13.49 -57.36 7.43
N LEU A 174 13.32 -56.07 7.74
CA LEU A 174 14.10 -55.37 8.76
C LEU A 174 13.95 -56.00 10.16
N ASN A 175 12.73 -56.40 10.52
CA ASN A 175 12.48 -57.04 11.82
C ASN A 175 12.95 -58.50 11.84
N GLN A 176 12.88 -59.21 10.70
CA GLN A 176 13.45 -60.55 10.57
C GLN A 176 14.97 -60.57 10.75
N TYR A 177 15.68 -59.57 10.21
CA TYR A 177 17.12 -59.44 10.46
C TYR A 177 17.45 -59.16 11.92
N LYS A 178 16.65 -58.32 12.59
CA LYS A 178 16.82 -58.06 14.02
C LYS A 178 16.59 -59.32 14.85
N THR A 179 15.52 -60.07 14.61
CA THR A 179 15.24 -61.31 15.35
C THR A 179 16.27 -62.39 15.07
N GLN A 180 16.74 -62.55 13.82
CA GLN A 180 17.81 -63.50 13.50
C GLN A 180 19.13 -63.14 14.17
N LYS A 181 19.50 -61.85 14.21
CA LYS A 181 20.70 -61.38 14.91
C LYS A 181 20.60 -61.64 16.41
N THR A 182 19.42 -61.43 17.02
CA THR A 182 19.17 -61.74 18.43
C THR A 182 19.24 -63.25 18.69
N GLN A 183 18.62 -64.09 17.84
CA GLN A 183 18.69 -65.55 17.97
C GLN A 183 20.10 -66.11 17.79
N LEU A 184 20.91 -65.54 16.90
CA LEU A 184 22.33 -65.90 16.73
C LEU A 184 23.18 -65.46 17.93
N ALA A 185 22.82 -64.38 18.62
CA ALA A 185 23.48 -63.95 19.85
C ALA A 185 23.08 -64.83 21.05
N GLU A 186 21.83 -65.29 21.10
CA GLU A 186 21.31 -66.21 22.13
C GLU A 186 21.87 -67.64 21.97
N GLN A 187 22.03 -68.15 20.75
CA GLN A 187 22.66 -69.46 20.50
C GLN A 187 24.17 -69.48 20.81
N LYS A 188 24.85 -68.33 20.73
CA LYS A 188 26.24 -68.21 21.17
C LYS A 188 26.37 -68.21 22.69
N THR A 189 25.40 -67.67 23.41
CA THR A 189 25.40 -67.62 24.87
C THR A 189 25.02 -68.96 25.53
N GLU A 190 24.23 -69.83 24.88
CA GLU A 190 23.95 -71.17 25.41
C GLU A 190 25.09 -72.19 25.20
N ASN A 191 25.99 -71.98 24.23
CA ASN A 191 27.14 -72.87 23.98
C ASN A 191 28.42 -72.43 24.72
N GLU A 192 28.40 -71.31 25.43
CA GLU A 192 29.52 -70.74 26.18
C GLU A 192 29.29 -70.74 27.71
N ILE A 193 28.43 -71.63 28.21
CA ILE A 193 28.42 -71.97 29.65
C ILE A 193 29.27 -73.24 29.85
N ASP A 194 30.54 -73.15 29.49
CA ASP A 194 31.62 -73.86 30.15
C ASP A 194 32.94 -73.26 29.68
N THR A 195 33.80 -72.90 30.63
CA THR A 195 35.15 -72.33 30.50
C THR A 195 35.25 -70.80 30.31
N GLU A 196 35.09 -70.09 31.44
CA GLU A 196 36.12 -69.20 32.00
C GLU A 196 37.09 -68.54 30.98
N TYR A 197 36.70 -67.43 30.34
CA TYR A 197 37.62 -66.41 29.80
C TYR A 197 36.94 -65.03 29.78
N LEU A 198 36.78 -64.46 30.97
CA LEU A 198 36.61 -63.03 31.18
C LEU A 198 37.97 -62.34 30.88
N SER A 199 38.17 -61.90 29.64
CA SER A 199 39.10 -60.83 29.18
C SER A 199 39.46 -61.08 27.71
N PHE A 200 39.60 -60.02 26.90
CA PHE A 200 39.62 -59.99 25.43
C PHE A 200 38.20 -60.11 24.86
N ILE A 201 37.45 -59.05 24.59
CA ILE A 201 37.74 -57.97 23.63
C ILE A 201 36.95 -56.73 24.09
N GLU A 202 37.48 -56.00 25.06
CA GLU A 202 37.37 -54.54 25.07
C GLU A 202 38.47 -54.07 24.13
N ASP A 203 38.08 -53.52 22.97
CA ASP A 203 38.84 -52.67 22.05
C ASP A 203 38.46 -53.02 20.61
N ASN A 204 37.50 -52.26 20.05
CA ASN A 204 37.65 -51.52 18.80
C ASN A 204 36.31 -50.93 18.35
N ASN A 205 36.31 -49.60 18.19
CA ASN A 205 35.32 -48.74 17.52
C ASN A 205 34.15 -48.22 18.37
N THR A 206 34.50 -47.41 19.37
CA THR A 206 33.76 -46.18 19.68
C THR A 206 33.62 -45.31 18.42
N PHE A 207 32.43 -45.32 17.83
CA PHE A 207 31.89 -44.18 17.08
C PHE A 207 30.57 -43.77 17.75
N ASP A 208 30.68 -43.33 19.01
CA ASP A 208 29.72 -42.38 19.56
C ASP A 208 30.00 -41.04 18.90
N ILE A 209 29.42 -40.85 17.71
CA ILE A 209 29.25 -39.52 17.14
C ILE A 209 27.96 -39.02 17.76
N GLU A 210 28.09 -38.12 18.73
CA GLU A 210 27.00 -37.37 19.33
C GLU A 210 26.17 -36.72 18.21
N ALA A 211 24.95 -37.24 18.01
CA ALA A 211 23.99 -36.73 17.04
C ALA A 211 23.50 -35.31 17.36
N ASP A 212 23.92 -34.75 18.50
CA ASP A 212 23.53 -33.42 18.97
C ASP A 212 24.49 -32.31 18.53
N GLU A 213 25.71 -32.62 18.04
CA GLU A 213 26.67 -31.60 17.59
C GLU A 213 26.48 -31.20 16.11
N PHE A 214 25.71 -31.97 15.33
CA PHE A 214 25.39 -31.67 13.91
C PHE A 214 24.03 -30.99 13.69
N LEU A 215 23.25 -30.77 14.75
CA LEU A 215 21.88 -30.22 14.70
C LEU A 215 21.72 -28.80 15.27
N LEU A 216 22.80 -28.18 15.77
CA LEU A 216 22.75 -26.88 16.48
C LEU A 216 23.45 -25.71 15.77
N ASP A 217 23.93 -25.90 14.54
CA ASP A 217 24.55 -24.84 13.72
C ASP A 217 23.67 -24.38 12.53
N LEU A 218 22.38 -24.72 12.53
CA LEU A 218 21.38 -24.06 11.66
C LEU A 218 20.83 -22.81 12.37
N ASP A 219 21.46 -21.68 12.10
CA ASP A 219 20.88 -20.36 12.34
C ASP A 219 19.56 -20.23 11.55
N LEU A 220 18.46 -20.38 12.28
CA LEU A 220 17.10 -20.40 11.72
C LEU A 220 16.46 -19.00 11.65
N ASN A 221 17.17 -17.89 11.91
CA ASN A 221 16.64 -16.52 11.74
C ASN A 221 17.73 -15.46 11.44
N PRO A 222 18.17 -15.29 10.19
CA PRO A 222 19.11 -14.22 9.83
C PRO A 222 18.46 -12.82 9.64
N ASP A 223 17.13 -12.67 9.73
CA ASP A 223 16.41 -11.44 9.31
C ASP A 223 15.76 -10.64 10.47
N LEU A 224 16.48 -10.43 11.57
CA LEU A 224 16.05 -9.53 12.64
C LEU A 224 17.19 -8.61 13.12
N GLU A 225 17.67 -7.76 12.21
CA GLU A 225 18.20 -6.40 12.50
C GLU A 225 17.95 -5.47 11.30
#